data_AF-A0AAD7I954-F1
#
_entry.id   AF-A0AAD7I954-F1
#
_cell.length_a   1.000
_cell.length_b   1.000
_cell.length_c   1.000
_cell.angle_alpha   90.00
_cell.angle_beta   90.00
_cell.angle_gamma   90.00
#
_symmetry.space_group_name_H-M   'P 1'
#
loop_
_entity.id
_entity.type
_entity.pdbx_description
1 polymer ?
#
loop_
_entity_poly.entity_id
_entity_poly.type
_entity_poly.pdbx_seq_one_letter_code
_entity_poly.pdbx_strand_id
1 'polypeptide(L)' 'LNAVNAVLTRDCLLTDKIKFGPLALNKQLVLNTWSGLLMDEDSLPDDWTHEGVLVGMQPITNRDRIG' A
#
# COMPACT_ATOMS: atom_id res chain seq x y z
N LEU A 1 -13.43 9.50 -2.07
CA LEU A 1 -12.04 9.01 -2.14
C LEU A 1 -11.69 8.46 -0.76
N ASN A 2 -11.36 7.17 -0.62
CA ASN A 2 -11.02 6.58 0.68
C ASN A 2 -9.78 7.29 1.24
N ALA A 3 -9.88 7.94 2.40
CA ALA A 3 -8.78 8.72 2.99
C ALA A 3 -7.49 7.90 3.14
N VAL A 4 -7.63 6.60 3.46
CA VAL A 4 -6.50 5.66 3.58
C VAL A 4 -5.80 5.43 2.25
N ASN A 5 -6.56 5.26 1.15
CA ASN A 5 -5.97 5.16 -0.20
C ASN A 5 -5.25 6.45 -0.61
N ALA A 6 -5.75 7.62 -0.18
CA ALA A 6 -5.06 8.88 -0.43
C ALA A 6 -3.70 8.97 0.30
N VAL A 7 -3.61 8.45 1.52
CA VAL A 7 -2.33 8.35 2.25
C VAL A 7 -1.39 7.38 1.54
N LEU A 8 -1.88 6.19 1.15
CA LEU A 8 -1.09 5.22 0.37
C LEU A 8 -0.50 5.85 -0.89
N THR A 9 -1.34 6.50 -1.72
CA THR A 9 -0.87 7.18 -2.93
C THR A 9 0.18 8.25 -2.61
N ARG A 10 -0.01 9.03 -1.54
CA ARG A 10 0.95 10.05 -1.13
C ARG A 10 2.29 9.44 -0.73
N ASP A 11 2.27 8.38 0.06
CA ASP A 11 3.49 7.73 0.54
C ASP A 11 4.27 7.11 -0.62
N CYS A 12 3.58 6.45 -1.57
CA CYS A 12 4.18 5.96 -2.81
C CYS A 12 4.84 7.08 -3.61
N LEU A 13 4.13 8.19 -3.84
CA LEU A 13 4.67 9.35 -4.56
C LEU A 13 5.93 9.89 -3.89
N LEU A 14 5.94 9.98 -2.56
CA LEU A 14 7.09 10.50 -1.81
C LEU A 14 8.31 9.57 -1.85
N THR A 15 8.21 8.34 -2.35
CA THR A 15 9.38 7.47 -2.57
C THR A 15 10.22 7.84 -3.80
N ASP A 16 9.71 8.72 -4.67
CA ASP A 16 10.40 9.13 -5.90
C ASP A 16 11.67 9.94 -5.59
N LYS A 17 12.82 9.27 -5.68
CA LYS A 17 14.14 9.89 -5.48
C LYS A 17 14.53 10.87 -6.58
N ILE A 18 13.99 10.75 -7.78
CA ILE A 18 14.27 11.70 -8.87
C ILE A 18 13.58 13.03 -8.53
N LYS A 19 12.34 12.98 -8.03
CA LYS A 19 11.55 14.16 -7.69
C LYS A 19 11.91 14.79 -6.35
N PHE A 20 12.16 13.98 -5.32
CA PHE A 20 12.34 14.44 -3.93
C PHE A 20 13.77 14.31 -3.41
N GLY A 21 14.67 13.64 -4.14
CA GLY A 21 16.08 13.52 -3.79
C GLY A 21 16.30 12.99 -2.36
N PRO A 22 17.07 13.69 -1.51
CA PRO A 22 17.33 13.27 -0.14
C PRO A 22 16.10 13.35 0.79
N LEU A 23 15.03 14.03 0.38
CA LEU A 23 13.77 14.12 1.12
C LEU A 23 12.79 13.00 0.74
N ALA A 24 13.15 12.16 -0.23
CA ALA A 24 12.32 11.02 -0.61
C ALA A 24 12.19 10.03 0.57
N LEU A 25 10.99 9.48 0.75
CA LEU A 25 10.76 8.39 1.68
C LEU A 25 11.53 7.14 1.24
N ASN A 26 11.99 6.39 2.23
CA ASN A 26 12.61 5.10 1.97
C ASN A 26 11.52 4.11 1.48
N LYS A 27 11.71 3.54 0.29
CA LYS A 27 10.79 2.54 -0.28
C LYS A 27 10.51 1.39 0.68
N GLN A 28 11.54 0.84 1.33
CA GLN A 28 11.39 -0.28 2.25
C GLN A 28 10.52 0.08 3.45
N LEU A 29 10.59 1.33 3.92
CA LEU A 29 9.73 1.81 5.00
C LEU A 29 8.27 1.82 4.55
N VAL A 30 7.98 2.30 3.34
CA VAL A 30 6.62 2.32 2.78
C VAL A 30 6.10 0.88 2.58
N LEU A 31 6.89 0.00 1.97
CA LEU A 31 6.53 -1.42 1.78
C LEU A 31 6.18 -2.10 3.10
N ASN A 32 7.03 -1.94 4.12
CA ASN A 32 6.80 -2.53 5.44
C ASN A 32 5.58 -1.92 6.17
N THR A 33 5.32 -0.63 5.97
CA THR A 33 4.21 0.08 6.63
C THR A 33 2.86 -0.42 6.12
N TRP A 34 2.77 -0.71 4.83
CA TRP A 34 1.52 -1.07 4.18
C TRP A 34 1.32 -2.57 3.99
N SER A 35 2.33 -3.39 4.32
CA SER A 35 2.23 -4.84 4.22
C SER A 35 1.15 -5.40 5.15
N GLY A 36 0.36 -6.34 4.63
CA GLY A 36 -0.80 -6.94 5.25
C GLY A 36 -2.09 -6.11 5.16
N LEU A 37 -2.06 -4.92 4.55
CA LEU A 37 -3.21 -4.02 4.43
C LEU A 37 -3.70 -3.84 2.99
N LEU A 38 -2.92 -4.30 2.02
CA LEU A 38 -3.22 -4.12 0.61
C LEU A 38 -4.25 -5.13 0.13
N MET A 39 -5.08 -4.71 -0.82
CA MET A 39 -5.96 -5.64 -1.52
C MET A 39 -5.11 -6.48 -2.48
N ASP A 40 -5.29 -7.81 -2.46
CA ASP A 40 -4.59 -8.77 -3.31
C ASP A 40 -3.06 -8.64 -3.27
N GLU A 41 -2.49 -8.40 -2.08
CA GLU A 41 -1.06 -8.18 -1.87
C GLU A 41 -0.16 -9.27 -2.47
N ASP A 42 -0.58 -10.53 -2.42
CA ASP A 42 0.16 -11.67 -2.98
C ASP A 42 0.33 -11.61 -4.51
N SER A 43 -0.45 -10.78 -5.19
CA SER A 43 -0.36 -10.57 -6.65
C SER A 43 0.55 -9.40 -7.03
N LEU A 44 0.99 -8.62 -6.05
CA LEU A 44 1.84 -7.44 -6.27
C LEU A 44 3.32 -7.85 -6.39
N PRO A 45 4.11 -7.09 -7.17
CA PRO A 45 5.56 -7.25 -7.15
C PRO A 45 6.16 -6.79 -5.80
N ASP A 46 7.37 -7.27 -5.50
CA ASP A 46 8.11 -6.90 -4.27
C ASP A 46 8.24 -5.37 -4.08
N ASP A 47 8.36 -4.60 -5.17
CA ASP A 47 8.32 -3.12 -5.17
C ASP A 47 7.12 -2.61 -5.96
N TRP A 48 5.95 -2.62 -5.31
CA TRP A 48 4.70 -2.12 -5.88
C TRP A 48 4.52 -0.60 -5.78
N THR A 49 5.52 0.16 -5.29
CA THR A 49 5.37 1.61 -5.04
C THR A 49 5.14 2.47 -6.30
N HIS A 50 5.30 1.88 -7.50
CA HIS A 50 5.05 2.51 -8.80
C HIS A 50 3.76 2.01 -9.48
N GLU A 51 3.12 1.01 -8.88
CA GLU A 51 1.87 0.41 -9.37
C GLU A 51 0.67 1.10 -8.72
N GLY A 52 -0.46 1.13 -9.42
CA GLY A 52 -1.72 1.67 -8.90
C GLY A 52 -2.32 0.74 -7.84
N VAL A 53 -1.87 0.84 -6.58
CA VAL A 53 -2.29 -0.03 -5.47
C VAL A 53 -3.42 0.58 -4.64
N LEU A 54 -4.31 -0.28 -4.13
CA LEU A 54 -5.41 0.08 -3.24
C LEU A 54 -5.29 -0.64 -1.88
N VAL A 55 -5.69 0.05 -0.82
CA VAL A 55 -5.92 -0.54 0.51
C VAL A 55 -7.32 -1.13 0.55
N GLY A 56 -7.43 -2.38 1.01
CA GLY A 56 -8.68 -3.11 1.06
C GLY A 56 -9.09 -3.49 2.49
N MET A 57 -10.25 -3.02 2.95
CA MET A 57 -10.99 -3.78 3.97
C MET A 57 -11.68 -4.94 3.24
N GLN A 58 -11.23 -6.17 3.47
CA GLN A 58 -12.08 -7.32 3.19
C GLN A 58 -13.37 -7.14 4.01
N PRO A 59 -14.58 -7.20 3.42
CA PRO A 59 -15.79 -7.26 4.21
C PRO A 59 -15.65 -8.44 5.17
N ILE A 60 -16.01 -8.25 6.43
CA ILE A 60 -16.26 -9.38 7.33
C ILE A 60 -17.41 -10.21 6.74
N THR A 61 -17.10 -11.10 5.81
CA THR A 61 -18.08 -12.09 5.40
C THR A 61 -18.18 -13.07 6.55
N ASN A 62 -19.40 -13.28 7.05
CA ASN A 62 -19.72 -14.12 8.20
C ASN A 62 -19.42 -15.62 7.97
N ARG A 63 -18.56 -15.96 6.99
CA ARG A 63 -18.18 -17.32 6.59
C ARG A 63 -17.03 -17.90 7.42
N ASP A 64 -16.26 -17.09 8.13
CA ASP A 64 -15.21 -17.58 9.03
C ASP A 64 -15.71 -17.90 10.45
N ARG A 65 -17.03 -17.79 10.70
CA ARG A 65 -17.65 -18.08 12.00
C ARG A 65 -18.34 -19.44 12.10
N ILE A 66 -18.30 -20.26 11.05
CA ILE A 66 -18.85 -21.61 11.08
C ILE A 66 -17.84 -22.54 10.42
N GLY A 67 -17.09 -23.26 11.26
CA GLY A 67 -16.42 -24.48 10.86
C GLY A 67 -17.41 -25.59 10.54
#